data_AF-A0AAW5RZV5-F1
#
_entry.id   AF-A0AAW5RZV5-F1
#
_cell.length_a   1.000
_cell.length_b   1.000
_cell.length_c   1.000
_cell.angle_alpha   90.00
_cell.angle_beta   90.00
_cell.angle_gamma   90.00
#
_symmetry.space_group_name_H-M   'P 1'
#
loop_
_entity.id
_entity.type
_entity.pdbx_description
1 polymer ?
#
loop_
_entity_poly.entity_id
_entity_poly.type
_entity_poly.pdbx_seq_one_letter_code
_entity_poly.pdbx_strand_id
1 'polypeptide(L)'
;MVTDTGPHITTDNVAVHAELAVELYQETTDGPFTAILVRHETRWWDDDPDPDYVDTIVSRSEFATSLPEVFAAVDAWLVTGHRLRVQPHTWRPSDSGPDVGAVLILEGRTVPTHPIAGGPLGCWAA
;
A
#
# COMPACT_ATOMS: atom_id res chain seq x y z
N MET A 1 -28.48 14.55 37.35
CA MET A 1 -27.33 14.03 36.57
C MET A 1 -27.65 12.61 36.20
N VAL A 2 -28.16 12.41 34.98
CA VAL A 2 -28.21 11.09 34.33
C VAL A 2 -27.90 11.41 32.87
N THR A 3 -26.65 11.19 32.46
CA THR A 3 -26.31 11.10 31.04
C THR A 3 -26.44 9.63 30.68
N ASP A 4 -27.55 9.35 30.00
CA ASP A 4 -27.74 8.18 29.16
C ASP A 4 -26.49 7.98 28.29
N THR A 5 -25.76 6.90 28.56
CA THR A 5 -24.69 6.43 27.68
C THR A 5 -25.18 5.06 27.24
N GLY A 6 -25.90 5.03 26.12
CA GLY A 6 -26.30 3.79 25.47
C GLY A 6 -25.10 2.89 25.24
N PRO A 7 -25.31 1.59 24.96
CA PRO A 7 -24.20 0.67 24.76
C PRO A 7 -23.29 1.22 23.67
N HIS A 8 -22.05 1.53 24.05
CA HIS A 8 -20.96 1.63 23.10
C HIS A 8 -20.84 0.25 22.46
N ILE A 9 -21.49 0.05 21.32
CA ILE A 9 -21.12 -1.03 20.42
C ILE A 9 -19.75 -0.61 19.90
N THR A 10 -18.71 -0.97 20.63
CA THR A 10 -17.40 -1.15 20.03
C THR A 10 -17.57 -2.36 19.13
N THR A 11 -17.96 -2.13 17.88
CA THR A 11 -17.77 -3.15 16.85
C THR A 11 -16.26 -3.31 16.81
N ASP A 12 -15.77 -4.37 17.45
CA ASP A 12 -14.36 -4.74 17.39
C ASP A 12 -14.20 -5.51 16.08
N ASN A 13 -13.22 -5.13 15.26
CA ASN A 13 -12.93 -5.87 14.05
C ASN A 13 -12.44 -7.29 14.41
N VAL A 14 -13.01 -8.30 13.76
CA VAL A 14 -12.69 -9.71 14.03
C VAL A 14 -11.36 -10.08 13.38
N ALA A 15 -11.04 -9.47 12.24
CA ALA A 15 -9.77 -9.65 11.56
C ALA A 15 -9.40 -8.40 10.77
N VAL A 16 -8.09 -8.15 10.63
CA VAL A 16 -7.53 -7.17 9.71
C VAL A 16 -6.39 -7.81 8.95
N HIS A 17 -6.46 -7.76 7.63
CA HIS A 17 -5.35 -8.04 6.74
C HIS A 17 -4.77 -6.70 6.32
N ALA A 18 -3.46 -6.49 6.53
CA ALA A 18 -2.79 -5.29 6.07
C ALA A 18 -1.62 -5.64 5.14
N GLU A 19 -1.58 -5.02 3.97
CA GLU A 19 -0.47 -5.09 3.03
C GLU A 19 0.04 -3.70 2.64
N LEU A 20 1.30 -3.62 2.24
CA LEU A 20 1.92 -2.39 1.76
C LEU A 20 2.23 -2.55 0.27
N ALA A 21 1.74 -1.61 -0.53
CA ALA A 21 2.00 -1.54 -1.96
C ALA A 21 2.52 -0.15 -2.35
N VAL A 22 3.14 -0.09 -3.51
CA VAL A 22 3.54 1.16 -4.15
C VAL A 22 2.66 1.38 -5.36
N GLU A 23 1.98 2.51 -5.37
CA GLU A 23 1.37 3.06 -6.57
C GLU A 23 2.38 4.02 -7.22
N LEU A 24 2.65 3.81 -8.50
CA LEU A 24 3.53 4.64 -9.32
C LEU A 24 2.71 5.20 -10.47
N TYR A 25 2.56 6.52 -10.53
CA TYR A 25 1.84 7.16 -11.63
C TYR A 25 2.59 8.34 -12.24
N GLN A 26 2.17 8.69 -13.45
CA GLN A 26 2.66 9.83 -14.19
C GLN A 26 1.44 10.53 -14.81
N GLU A 27 1.24 11.83 -14.52
CA GLU A 27 0.09 12.58 -15.03
C GLU A 27 0.24 12.96 -16.51
N THR A 28 1.46 13.23 -16.94
CA THR A 28 1.79 13.60 -18.33
C THR A 28 3.06 12.90 -18.76
N THR A 29 3.23 12.63 -20.06
CA THR A 29 4.35 11.85 -20.61
C THR A 29 5.73 12.45 -20.26
N ASP A 30 5.80 13.78 -20.15
CA ASP A 30 7.03 14.52 -19.84
C ASP A 30 7.12 14.96 -18.37
N GLY A 31 6.11 14.64 -17.56
CA GLY A 31 6.03 15.01 -16.15
C GLY A 31 6.85 14.07 -15.24
N PRO A 32 7.10 14.46 -13.98
CA PRO A 32 7.73 13.56 -13.02
C PRO A 32 6.84 12.36 -12.70
N PHE A 33 7.46 11.26 -12.30
CA PHE A 33 6.75 10.14 -11.70
C PHE A 33 6.44 10.45 -10.24
N THR A 34 5.23 10.14 -9.79
CA THR A 34 4.87 10.11 -8.37
C THR A 34 4.81 8.66 -7.91
N ALA A 35 5.54 8.33 -6.84
CA ALA A 35 5.34 7.09 -6.11
C ALA A 35 4.64 7.36 -4.78
N ILE A 36 3.65 6.54 -4.45
CA ILE A 36 2.91 6.57 -3.19
C ILE A 36 3.06 5.20 -2.53
N LEU A 37 3.53 5.17 -1.29
CA LEU A 37 3.47 3.98 -0.45
C LEU A 37 2.09 3.97 0.22
N VAL A 38 1.28 2.97 -0.09
CA VAL A 38 -0.09 2.82 0.41
C VAL A 38 -0.15 1.59 1.31
N ARG A 39 -0.84 1.73 2.44
CA ARG A 39 -1.26 0.60 3.28
C ARG A 39 -2.69 0.26 2.95
N HIS A 40 -2.88 -0.91 2.36
CA HIS A 40 -4.20 -1.48 2.12
C HIS A 40 -4.60 -2.31 3.34
N GLU A 41 -5.76 -2.02 3.91
CA GLU A 41 -6.35 -2.81 4.96
C GLU A 41 -7.69 -3.39 4.50
N THR A 42 -7.84 -4.70 4.62
CA THR A 42 -9.14 -5.37 4.54
C THR A 42 -9.56 -5.70 5.96
N ARG A 43 -10.71 -5.19 6.40
CA ARG A 43 -11.22 -5.33 7.77
C ARG A 43 -12.52 -6.11 7.75
N TRP A 44 -12.60 -7.16 8.56
CA TRP A 44 -13.80 -7.97 8.71
C TRP A 44 -14.48 -7.67 10.05
N TRP A 45 -15.79 -7.52 10.00
CA TRP A 45 -16.65 -7.29 11.15
C TRP A 45 -17.49 -8.54 11.44
N ASP A 46 -18.03 -8.63 12.65
CA ASP A 46 -18.87 -9.76 13.06
C ASP A 46 -20.31 -9.63 12.55
N ASP A 47 -20.75 -8.42 12.29
CA ASP A 47 -22.09 -8.05 11.82
C ASP A 47 -22.19 -7.78 10.32
N ASP A 48 -21.05 -7.66 9.62
CA ASP A 48 -20.98 -7.43 8.18
C ASP A 48 -20.29 -8.59 7.43
N PRO A 49 -20.98 -9.29 6.50
CA PRO A 49 -20.36 -10.30 5.66
C PRO A 49 -19.37 -9.72 4.64
N ASP A 50 -19.49 -8.44 4.28
CA ASP A 50 -18.60 -7.77 3.33
C ASP A 50 -17.50 -7.01 4.10
N PRO A 51 -16.21 -7.26 3.80
CA PRO A 51 -15.16 -6.54 4.49
C PRO A 51 -15.02 -5.10 3.99
N ASP A 52 -14.61 -4.21 4.90
CA ASP A 52 -14.20 -2.85 4.56
C ASP A 52 -12.79 -2.84 3.96
N TYR A 53 -12.62 -2.06 2.90
CA TYR A 53 -11.33 -1.76 2.30
C TYR A 53 -10.91 -0.33 2.65
N VAL A 54 -9.75 -0.19 3.29
CA VAL A 54 -9.23 1.10 3.73
C VAL A 54 -7.82 1.29 3.19
N ASP A 55 -7.65 2.33 2.37
CA ASP A 55 -6.35 2.74 1.87
C ASP A 55 -5.82 3.93 2.65
N THR A 56 -4.61 3.79 3.18
CA THR A 56 -3.93 4.87 3.89
C THR A 56 -2.62 5.19 3.20
N ILE A 57 -2.47 6.43 2.76
CA ILE A 57 -1.19 6.94 2.24
C ILE A 57 -0.20 7.03 3.39
N VAL A 58 0.88 6.24 3.30
CA VAL A 58 1.98 6.22 4.27
C VAL A 58 3.01 7.28 3.94
N SER A 59 3.37 7.38 2.66
CA SER A 59 4.43 8.26 2.18
C SER A 59 4.31 8.53 0.69
N ARG A 60 4.91 9.62 0.22
CA ARG A 60 4.92 10.01 -1.19
C ARG A 60 6.29 10.56 -1.57
N SER A 61 6.72 10.30 -2.79
CA SER A 61 7.93 10.88 -3.39
C SER A 61 7.73 11.13 -4.88
N GLU A 62 8.47 12.10 -5.41
CA GLU A 62 8.49 12.43 -6.84
C GLU A 62 9.87 12.16 -7.43
N PHE A 63 9.90 11.72 -8.69
CA PHE A 63 11.11 11.33 -9.40
C PHE A 63 11.11 11.91 -10.82
N ALA A 64 12.04 12.83 -11.09
CA ALA A 64 12.31 13.37 -12.42
C ALA A 64 13.35 12.51 -13.15
N THR A 65 12.95 11.30 -13.56
CA THR A 65 13.82 10.30 -14.19
C THR A 65 13.06 9.56 -15.29
N SER A 66 13.73 8.70 -16.05
CA SER A 66 13.08 7.93 -17.13
C SER A 66 12.33 6.71 -16.59
N LEU A 67 11.39 6.16 -17.39
CA LEU A 67 10.60 4.99 -17.01
C LEU A 67 11.45 3.78 -16.58
N PRO A 68 12.56 3.42 -17.24
CA PRO A 68 13.40 2.31 -16.75
C PRO A 68 14.08 2.62 -15.42
N GLU A 69 14.48 3.87 -15.20
CA GLU A 69 15.25 4.30 -14.03
C GLU A 69 14.36 4.52 -12.78
N VAL A 70 13.09 4.86 -12.96
CA VAL A 70 12.18 5.16 -11.85
C VAL A 70 12.00 3.99 -10.90
N PHE A 71 12.01 2.74 -11.39
CA PHE A 71 11.88 1.56 -10.55
C PHE A 71 13.04 1.43 -9.55
N ALA A 72 14.27 1.70 -9.99
CA ALA A 72 15.43 1.69 -9.12
C ALA A 72 15.41 2.86 -8.13
N ALA A 73 14.93 4.03 -8.56
CA ALA A 73 14.77 5.19 -7.69
C ALA A 73 13.72 4.95 -6.58
N VAL A 74 12.59 4.32 -6.93
CA VAL A 74 11.55 3.89 -5.99
C VAL A 74 12.10 2.89 -4.98
N ASP A 75 12.84 1.87 -5.45
CA ASP A 75 13.45 0.89 -4.54
C ASP A 75 14.44 1.58 -3.57
N ALA A 76 15.29 2.49 -4.06
CA ALA A 76 16.22 3.22 -3.20
C ALA A 76 15.48 4.07 -2.15
N TRP A 77 14.40 4.74 -2.53
CA TRP A 77 13.53 5.49 -1.62
C TRP A 77 12.89 4.58 -0.55
N LEU A 78 12.33 3.44 -0.93
CA LEU A 78 11.71 2.49 0.00
C LEU A 78 12.73 1.85 0.95
N VAL A 79 13.91 1.50 0.47
CA VAL A 79 14.97 0.88 1.28
C VAL A 79 15.44 1.86 2.35
N THR A 80 15.68 3.12 1.96
CA THR A 80 16.23 4.16 2.84
C THR A 80 15.19 4.68 3.84
N GLY A 81 13.96 4.94 3.38
CA GLY A 81 12.91 5.55 4.21
C GLY A 81 12.07 4.55 5.00
N HIS A 82 11.87 3.34 4.47
CA HIS A 82 10.84 2.42 4.96
C HIS A 82 11.35 0.99 5.23
N ARG A 83 12.61 0.69 4.88
CA ARG A 83 13.19 -0.68 4.91
C ARG A 83 12.36 -1.68 4.09
N LEU A 84 11.75 -1.22 3.01
CA LEU A 84 10.96 -2.02 2.07
C LEU A 84 11.66 -2.05 0.70
N ARG A 85 11.24 -3.00 -0.14
CA ARG A 85 11.57 -3.06 -1.57
C ARG A 85 10.35 -3.54 -2.34
N VAL A 86 10.20 -3.13 -3.60
CA VAL A 86 9.15 -3.69 -4.45
C VAL A 86 9.62 -5.05 -4.97
N GLN A 87 8.69 -6.00 -5.10
CA GLN A 87 8.95 -7.25 -5.79
C GLN A 87 8.84 -7.00 -7.31
N PRO A 88 9.91 -7.15 -8.11
CA PRO A 88 9.91 -6.72 -9.51
C PRO A 88 8.82 -7.37 -10.39
N HIS A 89 8.43 -8.61 -10.08
CA HIS A 89 7.41 -9.36 -10.83
C HIS A 89 5.97 -9.00 -10.45
N THR A 90 5.77 -8.10 -9.49
CA THR A 90 4.43 -7.70 -9.01
C THR A 90 3.94 -6.40 -9.62
N TRP A 91 4.80 -5.71 -10.38
CA TRP A 91 4.38 -4.53 -11.14
C TRP A 91 3.30 -4.90 -12.14
N ARG A 92 2.15 -4.24 -12.02
CA ARG A 92 1.00 -4.40 -12.91
C ARG A 92 0.32 -3.05 -13.13
N PRO A 93 -0.38 -2.85 -14.26
CA PRO A 93 -1.29 -1.72 -14.39
C PRO A 93 -2.28 -1.72 -13.22
N SER A 94 -2.52 -0.54 -12.64
CA SER A 94 -3.53 -0.43 -11.58
C SER A 94 -4.94 -0.59 -12.16
N ASP A 95 -5.84 -1.17 -11.37
CA ASP A 95 -7.28 -1.23 -11.66
C ASP A 95 -7.97 0.12 -11.42
N SER A 96 -7.27 1.09 -10.82
CA SER A 96 -7.63 2.51 -10.86
C SER A 96 -7.64 2.96 -12.32
N GLY A 97 -8.82 2.88 -12.95
CA GLY A 97 -8.99 3.00 -14.39
C GLY A 97 -8.52 4.32 -15.01
N PRO A 98 -8.68 4.48 -16.33
CA PRO A 98 -8.20 5.64 -17.11
C PRO A 98 -8.80 7.01 -16.71
N ASP A 99 -9.70 7.06 -15.74
CA ASP A 99 -10.43 8.26 -15.32
C ASP A 99 -9.67 9.14 -14.31
N VAL A 100 -8.49 8.73 -13.85
CA VAL A 100 -7.67 9.48 -12.87
C VAL A 100 -6.79 10.56 -13.53
N GLY A 101 -6.83 10.69 -14.86
CA GLY A 101 -6.06 11.72 -15.58
C GLY A 101 -4.55 11.44 -15.64
N ALA A 102 -4.13 10.20 -15.37
CA ALA A 102 -2.76 9.75 -15.50
C ALA A 102 -2.51 9.02 -16.83
N VAL A 103 -1.33 9.23 -17.41
CA VAL A 103 -0.87 8.51 -18.61
C VAL A 103 -0.28 7.14 -18.27
N LEU A 104 0.13 6.94 -17.02
CA LEU A 104 0.62 5.67 -16.47
C LEU A 104 0.17 5.56 -15.01
N ILE A 105 -0.35 4.38 -14.63
CA ILE A 105 -0.52 3.98 -13.24
C ILE A 105 -0.09 2.51 -13.13
N LEU A 106 0.85 2.23 -12.23
CA LEU A 106 1.34 0.91 -11.91
C LEU A 106 1.23 0.67 -10.41
N GLU A 107 0.96 -0.57 -10.02
CA GLU A 107 0.99 -1.02 -8.64
C GLU A 107 2.05 -2.11 -8.49
N GLY A 108 2.84 -2.06 -7.41
CA GLY A 108 3.81 -3.08 -7.06
C GLY A 108 3.74 -3.44 -5.57
N ARG A 109 3.84 -4.73 -5.25
CA ARG A 109 3.81 -5.22 -3.86
C ARG A 109 5.16 -5.04 -3.19
N THR A 110 5.13 -4.62 -1.94
CA THR A 110 6.34 -4.45 -1.14
C THR A 110 6.62 -5.62 -0.23
N VAL A 111 7.90 -5.87 0.03
CA VAL A 111 8.36 -6.81 1.06
C VAL A 111 9.42 -6.15 1.95
N PRO A 112 9.55 -6.59 3.20
CA PRO A 112 10.66 -6.18 4.05
C PRO A 112 12.02 -6.47 3.40
N THR A 113 12.94 -5.51 3.49
CA THR A 113 14.33 -5.67 3.01
C THR A 113 15.12 -6.67 3.85
N HIS A 114 14.70 -6.90 5.09
CA HIS A 114 15.28 -7.87 5.99
C HIS A 114 14.17 -8.80 6.48
N PRO A 115 14.40 -10.12 6.57
CA PRO A 115 13.47 -11.02 7.24
C PRO A 115 13.18 -10.47 8.64
N ILE A 116 11.90 -10.44 9.04
CA ILE A 116 11.53 -10.14 10.41
C ILE A 116 12.05 -11.29 11.27
N ALA A 117 13.24 -11.11 11.86
CA ALA A 117 13.78 -12.05 12.81
C ALA A 117 12.90 -12.01 14.07
N GLY A 118 11.96 -12.95 14.19
CA GLY A 118 11.22 -13.18 15.43
C GLY A 118 9.70 -13.01 15.41
N GLY A 119 9.05 -12.92 14.24
CA GLY A 119 7.60 -13.11 14.18
C GLY A 119 7.23 -14.57 14.52
N PRO A 120 6.14 -14.83 15.26
CA PRO A 120 5.66 -16.20 15.37
C PRO A 120 5.23 -16.65 13.96
N LEU A 121 5.80 -17.76 13.50
CA LEU A 121 5.54 -18.42 12.22
C LEU A 121 6.32 -17.88 11.00
N GLY A 122 7.62 -18.16 10.97
CA GLY A 122 8.24 -19.20 10.12
C GLY A 122 7.61 -19.68 8.80
N CYS A 123 6.86 -18.88 8.03
CA CYS A 123 6.34 -19.32 6.72
C CYS A 123 6.59 -18.33 5.58
N TRP A 124 7.86 -18.08 5.27
CA TRP A 124 8.25 -17.56 3.94
C TRP A 124 9.55 -18.21 3.48
N ALA A 125 9.49 -19.52 3.23
CA ALA A 125 10.48 -20.23 2.44
C ALA A 125 9.78 -21.39 1.71
N ALA A 126 9.41 -21.16 0.46
CA ALA A 126 9.33 -22.16 -0.60
C ALA A 126 9.45 -21.45 -1.95
#